data_AF-A0A9R1L807-F1
#
_entry.id   AF-A0A9R1L807-F1
#
_cell.length_a   1.000
_cell.length_b   1.000
_cell.length_c   1.000
_cell.angle_alpha   90.00
_cell.angle_beta   90.00
_cell.angle_gamma   90.00
#
_symmetry.space_group_name_H-M   'P 1'
#
loop_
_entity.id
_entity.type
_entity.pdbx_description
1 polymer ?
#
loop_
_entity_poly.entity_id
_entity_poly.type
_entity_poly.pdbx_seq_one_letter_code
_entity_poly.pdbx_strand_id
1 'polypeptide(L)'
;MEDIPEPLLAEIVKRITKTSDLNSLSLVSKQLCTVEAEHRDAIHVGCGLNPSAEALVSLFSRFPNLVKVEINYSGWKTSNRDQLNNQGLLVLSSHCPSLSDLALSLCSYIDDAGLGYLAECKNLKSLRLDRAPAVTSTGIFQVAVGCRYLSVLHLVDCTAVDNGEWLEYLGRYGALGELVVKECDGISQYDLLKFGPGWTSLQKFEFEINGNYWMPGASDPSYVSGYPYSYDICCDGLKDLRLAHIITEPETGLRFPPGEVQSIGDTLPGLCYWSKRE
;
A
#
# COMPACT_ATOMS: atom_id res chain seq x y z
N MET A 1 -36.05 -22.08 6.76
CA MET A 1 -34.74 -21.90 6.11
C MET A 1 -33.99 -23.20 5.94
N GLU A 2 -34.28 -24.26 6.70
CA GLU A 2 -33.57 -25.56 6.61
C GLU A 2 -33.74 -26.28 5.26
N ASP A 3 -34.75 -25.93 4.46
CA ASP A 3 -35.01 -26.54 3.14
C ASP A 3 -34.46 -25.74 1.94
N ILE A 4 -33.72 -24.64 2.17
CA ILE A 4 -33.18 -23.85 1.06
C ILE A 4 -31.82 -24.45 0.63
N PRO A 5 -31.65 -24.83 -0.65
CA PRO A 5 -30.37 -25.31 -1.17
C PRO A 5 -29.24 -24.28 -1.01
N GLU A 6 -28.03 -24.75 -0.70
CA GLU A 6 -26.84 -23.90 -0.53
C GLU A 6 -26.57 -22.95 -1.70
N PRO A 7 -26.74 -23.34 -2.99
CA PRO A 7 -26.55 -22.41 -4.10
C PRO A 7 -27.50 -21.21 -4.09
N LEU A 8 -28.72 -21.38 -3.56
CA LEU A 8 -29.66 -20.27 -3.42
C LEU A 8 -29.32 -19.39 -2.21
N LEU A 9 -28.86 -19.99 -1.10
CA LEU A 9 -28.35 -19.24 0.04
C LEU A 9 -27.12 -18.40 -0.33
N ALA A 10 -26.21 -18.97 -1.12
CA ALA A 10 -25.05 -18.29 -1.67
C ALA A 10 -25.45 -17.02 -2.46
N GLU A 11 -26.45 -17.15 -3.32
CA GLU A 11 -26.97 -16.02 -4.11
C GLU A 11 -27.64 -14.94 -3.23
N ILE A 12 -28.27 -15.32 -2.12
CA ILE A 12 -28.81 -14.37 -1.14
C ILE A 12 -27.68 -13.66 -0.40
N VAL A 13 -26.68 -14.41 0.10
CA VAL A 13 -25.52 -13.87 0.81
C VAL A 13 -24.76 -12.87 -0.04
N LYS A 14 -24.52 -13.18 -1.32
CA LYS A 14 -23.85 -12.29 -2.29
C LYS A 14 -24.53 -10.93 -2.45
N ARG A 15 -25.83 -10.83 -2.19
CA ARG A 15 -26.60 -9.58 -2.30
C ARG A 15 -26.49 -8.70 -1.04
N ILE A 16 -25.97 -9.23 0.06
CA ILE A 16 -25.79 -8.49 1.30
C ILE A 16 -24.40 -7.86 1.30
N THR A 17 -24.34 -6.55 1.04
CA THR A 17 -23.08 -5.82 0.89
C THR A 17 -22.53 -5.26 2.20
N LYS A 18 -23.35 -5.19 3.25
CA LYS A 18 -22.93 -4.65 4.55
C LYS A 18 -22.35 -5.75 5.44
N THR A 19 -21.14 -5.52 5.92
CA THR A 19 -20.44 -6.44 6.83
C THR A 19 -21.23 -6.71 8.12
N SER A 20 -21.91 -5.70 8.67
CA SER A 20 -22.78 -5.84 9.86
C SER A 20 -23.93 -6.81 9.66
N ASP A 21 -24.50 -6.80 8.46
CA ASP A 21 -25.68 -7.59 8.14
C ASP A 21 -25.29 -9.05 7.90
N LEU A 22 -24.15 -9.27 7.22
CA LEU A 22 -23.52 -10.59 7.11
C LEU A 22 -23.13 -11.16 8.49
N ASN A 23 -22.58 -10.34 9.39
CA ASN A 23 -22.28 -10.77 10.76
C ASN A 23 -23.55 -11.24 11.47
N SER A 24 -24.63 -10.46 11.37
CA SER A 24 -25.93 -10.83 11.95
C SER A 24 -26.50 -12.11 11.34
N LEU A 25 -26.39 -12.25 10.02
CA LEU A 25 -26.86 -13.42 9.27
C LEU A 25 -26.12 -14.71 9.69
N SER A 26 -24.80 -14.63 9.87
CA SER A 26 -23.98 -15.77 10.27
C SER A 26 -24.35 -16.34 11.65
N LEU A 27 -25.03 -15.56 12.49
CA LEU A 27 -25.48 -15.99 13.82
C LEU A 27 -26.84 -16.70 13.78
N VAL A 28 -27.55 -16.69 12.65
CA VAL A 28 -28.91 -17.23 12.55
C VAL A 28 -28.92 -18.76 12.46
N SER A 29 -27.99 -19.35 11.70
CA SER A 29 -27.87 -20.81 11.60
C SER A 29 -26.45 -21.24 11.21
N LYS A 30 -26.10 -22.50 11.49
CA LYS A 30 -24.81 -23.08 11.08
C LYS A 30 -24.64 -23.07 9.56
N GLN A 31 -25.71 -23.37 8.82
CA GLN A 31 -25.67 -23.37 7.35
C GLN A 31 -25.38 -21.98 6.80
N LEU A 32 -26.05 -20.94 7.32
CA LEU A 32 -25.78 -19.55 6.92
C LEU A 32 -24.37 -19.11 7.33
N CYS A 33 -23.88 -19.55 8.50
CA CYS A 33 -22.50 -19.29 8.92
C CYS A 33 -21.49 -19.87 7.93
N THR A 34 -21.68 -21.11 7.46
CA THR A 34 -20.78 -21.75 6.48
C THR A 34 -20.85 -21.05 5.12
N VAL A 35 -22.07 -20.87 4.58
CA VAL A 35 -22.24 -20.24 3.26
C VAL A 35 -21.73 -18.79 3.26
N GLU A 36 -21.97 -18.03 4.32
CA GLU A 36 -21.42 -16.68 4.48
C GLU A 36 -19.90 -16.71 4.48
N ALA A 37 -19.30 -17.63 5.22
CA ALA A 37 -17.87 -17.68 5.35
C ALA A 37 -17.15 -18.09 4.04
N GLU A 38 -17.77 -18.94 3.23
CA GLU A 38 -17.28 -19.28 1.89
C GLU A 38 -17.37 -18.11 0.91
N HIS A 39 -18.35 -17.22 1.06
CA HIS A 39 -18.58 -16.10 0.16
C HIS A 39 -17.88 -14.81 0.58
N ARG A 40 -17.45 -14.73 1.84
CA ARG A 40 -16.76 -13.56 2.36
C ARG A 40 -15.34 -13.51 1.82
N ASP A 41 -15.11 -12.51 0.99
CA ASP A 41 -13.83 -12.21 0.35
C ASP A 41 -13.07 -11.06 1.02
N ALA A 42 -13.75 -10.26 1.85
CA ALA A 42 -13.18 -9.10 2.52
C ALA A 42 -13.48 -9.10 4.03
N ILE A 43 -12.45 -8.82 4.84
CA ILE A 43 -12.59 -8.58 6.27
C ILE A 43 -11.85 -7.32 6.72
N HIS A 44 -12.40 -6.70 7.77
CA HIS A 44 -11.76 -5.62 8.51
C HIS A 44 -11.65 -6.03 9.98
N VAL A 45 -10.44 -5.92 10.53
CA VAL A 45 -10.11 -6.34 11.89
C VAL A 45 -9.53 -5.17 12.67
N GLY A 46 -10.15 -4.84 13.80
CA GLY A 46 -9.68 -3.78 14.69
C GLY A 46 -8.56 -4.24 15.64
N CYS A 47 -8.25 -3.42 16.64
CA CYS A 47 -7.19 -3.65 17.62
C CYS A 47 -7.48 -4.75 18.67
N GLY A 48 -8.46 -5.63 18.43
CA GLY A 48 -9.00 -6.61 19.39
C GLY A 48 -8.47 -8.04 19.25
N LEU A 49 -7.47 -8.27 18.40
CA LEU A 49 -6.86 -9.59 18.22
C LEU A 49 -5.99 -9.93 19.44
N ASN A 50 -6.46 -10.82 20.32
CA ASN A 50 -5.67 -11.29 21.47
C ASN A 50 -5.90 -12.80 21.74
N PRO A 51 -4.83 -13.64 21.72
CA PRO A 51 -3.52 -13.34 21.16
C PRO A 51 -3.61 -13.30 19.63
N SER A 52 -2.78 -12.46 19.00
CA SER A 52 -3.02 -12.07 17.62
C SER A 52 -2.85 -13.22 16.62
N ALA A 53 -1.89 -14.12 16.82
CA ALA A 53 -1.66 -15.25 15.92
C ALA A 53 -2.80 -16.27 15.95
N GLU A 54 -3.23 -16.72 17.13
CA GLU A 54 -4.29 -17.72 17.29
C GLU A 54 -5.65 -17.19 16.81
N ALA A 55 -5.94 -15.93 17.13
CA ALA A 55 -7.16 -15.28 16.65
C ALA A 55 -7.18 -15.21 15.11
N LEU A 56 -6.04 -14.89 14.49
CA LEU A 56 -5.90 -14.87 13.03
C LEU A 56 -6.00 -16.25 12.41
N VAL A 57 -5.42 -17.29 13.01
CA VAL A 57 -5.59 -18.68 12.53
C VAL A 57 -7.07 -19.06 12.51
N SER A 58 -7.80 -18.79 13.60
CA SER A 58 -9.23 -19.09 13.65
C SER A 58 -10.02 -18.27 12.64
N LEU A 59 -9.66 -17.01 12.43
CA LEU A 59 -10.34 -16.11 11.50
C LEU A 59 -10.13 -16.55 10.04
N PHE A 60 -8.89 -16.82 9.64
CA PHE A 60 -8.58 -17.22 8.28
C PHE A 60 -9.01 -18.66 7.98
N SER A 61 -9.05 -19.53 8.98
CA SER A 61 -9.66 -20.86 8.84
C SER A 61 -11.17 -20.78 8.62
N ARG A 62 -11.82 -19.76 9.20
CA ARG A 62 -13.26 -19.52 8.97
C ARG A 62 -13.51 -19.02 7.55
N PHE A 63 -12.68 -18.12 7.04
CA PHE A 63 -12.89 -17.46 5.75
C PHE A 63 -11.85 -17.90 4.70
N PRO A 64 -12.07 -19.03 4.00
CA PRO A 64 -11.06 -19.62 3.11
C PRO A 64 -10.83 -18.82 1.82
N ASN A 65 -11.78 -17.97 1.42
CA ASN A 65 -11.77 -17.25 0.15
C ASN A 65 -11.42 -15.76 0.31
N LEU A 66 -10.70 -15.40 1.37
CA LEU A 66 -10.28 -14.01 1.57
C LEU A 66 -9.33 -13.54 0.47
N VAL A 67 -9.73 -12.43 -0.13
CA VAL A 67 -9.01 -11.68 -1.16
C VAL A 67 -8.52 -10.36 -0.57
N LYS A 68 -9.30 -9.77 0.35
CA LYS A 68 -9.01 -8.48 0.98
C LYS A 68 -8.98 -8.58 2.50
N VAL A 69 -7.90 -8.11 3.10
CA VAL A 69 -7.74 -8.03 4.56
C VAL A 69 -7.30 -6.64 4.96
N GLU A 70 -8.06 -6.02 5.85
CA GLU A 70 -7.69 -4.76 6.48
C GLU A 70 -7.52 -4.97 7.98
N ILE A 71 -6.39 -4.56 8.54
CA ILE A 71 -6.12 -4.63 9.98
C ILE A 71 -5.75 -3.24 10.46
N ASN A 72 -6.52 -2.71 11.41
CA ASN A 72 -6.34 -1.36 11.94
C ASN A 72 -6.23 -1.39 13.47
N TYR A 73 -5.06 -1.00 13.98
CA TYR A 73 -4.79 -0.92 15.41
C TYR A 73 -5.07 0.46 16.02
N SER A 74 -5.85 1.32 15.35
CA SER A 74 -6.33 2.58 15.93
C SER A 74 -7.03 2.34 17.27
N GLY A 75 -6.61 3.09 18.29
CA GLY A 75 -7.14 2.94 19.65
C GLY A 75 -6.48 1.84 20.48
N TRP A 76 -5.48 1.12 19.95
CA TRP A 76 -4.64 0.23 20.73
C TRP A 76 -3.91 1.00 21.84
N LYS A 77 -3.79 0.37 23.02
CA LYS A 77 -3.11 0.93 24.19
C LYS A 77 -1.90 0.08 24.53
N THR A 78 -0.78 0.74 24.86
CA THR A 78 0.53 0.13 25.15
C THR A 78 0.53 -0.91 26.28
N SER A 79 -0.53 -0.96 27.09
CA SER A 79 -0.74 -2.00 28.09
C SER A 79 -1.01 -3.39 27.50
N ASN A 80 -1.44 -3.47 26.24
CA ASN A 80 -1.84 -4.71 25.58
C ASN A 80 -0.70 -5.20 24.67
N ARG A 81 0.24 -6.01 25.18
CA ARG A 81 1.43 -6.48 24.42
C ARG A 81 1.15 -7.37 23.18
N ASP A 82 -0.09 -7.49 22.74
CA ASP A 82 -0.55 -8.49 21.76
C ASP A 82 -1.00 -7.86 20.44
N GLN A 83 -0.23 -6.90 19.93
CA GLN A 83 -0.49 -6.37 18.59
C GLN A 83 -0.12 -7.39 17.50
N LEU A 84 -0.60 -7.18 16.28
CA LEU A 84 -0.12 -7.88 15.09
C LEU A 84 1.39 -7.71 14.96
N ASN A 85 2.09 -8.83 14.82
CA ASN A 85 3.53 -8.90 14.63
C ASN A 85 3.85 -9.78 13.41
N ASN A 86 5.15 -10.00 13.15
CA ASN A 86 5.62 -10.81 12.03
C ASN A 86 5.04 -12.23 12.02
N GLN A 87 4.82 -12.86 13.17
CA GLN A 87 4.20 -14.19 13.25
C GLN A 87 2.74 -14.16 12.77
N GLY A 88 2.00 -13.08 13.06
CA GLY A 88 0.67 -12.87 12.52
C GLY A 88 0.68 -12.69 11.00
N LEU A 89 1.69 -12.02 10.43
CA LEU A 89 1.86 -11.92 8.97
C LEU A 89 2.23 -13.27 8.33
N LEU A 90 3.00 -14.12 9.02
CA LEU A 90 3.26 -15.49 8.57
C LEU A 90 1.97 -16.33 8.55
N VAL A 91 1.12 -16.20 9.58
CA VAL A 91 -0.19 -16.86 9.59
C VAL A 91 -1.06 -16.37 8.43
N LEU A 92 -1.11 -15.06 8.20
CA LEU A 92 -1.84 -14.45 7.11
C LEU A 92 -1.36 -14.95 5.73
N SER A 93 -0.05 -14.93 5.48
CA SER A 93 0.50 -15.35 4.18
C SER A 93 0.30 -16.84 3.91
N SER A 94 0.29 -17.67 4.94
CA SER A 94 0.09 -19.12 4.84
C SER A 94 -1.37 -19.56 4.74
N HIS A 95 -2.31 -18.79 5.29
CA HIS A 95 -3.74 -19.16 5.33
C HIS A 95 -4.61 -18.39 4.33
N CYS A 96 -4.10 -17.34 3.68
CA CYS A 96 -4.82 -16.56 2.67
C CYS A 96 -4.10 -16.63 1.30
N PRO A 97 -4.11 -17.76 0.59
CA PRO A 97 -3.39 -17.93 -0.68
C PRO A 97 -3.93 -17.04 -1.83
N SER A 98 -5.18 -16.60 -1.72
CA SER A 98 -5.86 -15.73 -2.69
C SER A 98 -5.76 -14.24 -2.35
N LEU A 99 -5.01 -13.87 -1.30
CA LEU A 99 -4.90 -12.48 -0.86
C LEU A 99 -4.34 -11.61 -1.98
N SER A 100 -5.12 -10.61 -2.40
CA SER A 100 -4.70 -9.59 -3.34
C SER A 100 -4.60 -8.20 -2.74
N ASP A 101 -5.31 -7.93 -1.64
CA ASP A 101 -5.42 -6.59 -1.07
C ASP A 101 -5.18 -6.63 0.43
N LEU A 102 -4.08 -6.01 0.88
CA LEU A 102 -3.72 -5.92 2.28
C LEU A 102 -3.55 -4.45 2.70
N ALA A 103 -4.27 -4.05 3.75
CA ALA A 103 -4.06 -2.78 4.42
C ALA A 103 -3.73 -2.99 5.90
N LEU A 104 -2.61 -2.43 6.35
CA LEU A 104 -2.15 -2.49 7.73
C LEU A 104 -2.00 -1.06 8.26
N SER A 105 -2.74 -0.73 9.31
CA SER A 105 -2.73 0.60 9.92
C SER A 105 -2.33 0.53 11.39
N LEU A 106 -1.39 1.39 11.78
CA LEU A 106 -0.86 1.51 13.14
C LEU A 106 -0.22 0.23 13.66
N CYS A 107 0.29 -0.65 12.79
CA CYS A 107 0.93 -1.91 13.13
C CYS A 107 2.40 -1.69 13.54
N SER A 108 2.69 -1.49 14.82
CA SER A 108 4.03 -1.10 15.28
C SER A 108 5.02 -2.25 15.46
N TYR A 109 4.56 -3.51 15.45
CA TYR A 109 5.39 -4.71 15.69
C TYR A 109 5.62 -5.55 14.43
N ILE A 110 5.37 -4.97 13.26
CA ILE A 110 5.76 -5.56 11.97
C ILE A 110 7.02 -4.85 11.47
N ASP A 111 7.96 -5.64 10.94
CA ASP A 111 9.19 -5.16 10.33
C ASP A 111 9.43 -5.87 8.98
N ASP A 112 10.63 -5.73 8.44
CA ASP A 112 11.02 -6.33 7.16
C ASP A 112 10.88 -7.85 7.13
N ALA A 113 11.06 -8.57 8.25
CA ALA A 113 10.85 -10.01 8.29
C ALA A 113 9.37 -10.36 8.07
N GLY A 114 8.46 -9.54 8.60
CA GLY A 114 7.03 -9.64 8.34
C GLY A 114 6.68 -9.42 6.87
N LEU A 115 7.29 -8.40 6.24
CA LEU A 115 7.13 -8.14 4.80
C LEU A 115 7.73 -9.25 3.94
N GLY A 116 8.80 -9.90 4.38
CA GLY A 116 9.36 -11.09 3.74
C GLY A 116 8.34 -12.23 3.61
N TYR A 117 7.47 -12.41 4.61
CA TYR A 117 6.36 -13.37 4.49
C TYR A 117 5.30 -12.93 3.48
N LEU A 118 5.04 -11.63 3.37
CA LEU A 118 4.10 -11.07 2.38
C LEU A 118 4.66 -11.15 0.95
N ALA A 119 5.98 -11.10 0.77
CA ALA A 119 6.64 -11.31 -0.53
C ALA A 119 6.35 -12.71 -1.12
N GLU A 120 5.90 -13.66 -0.30
CA GLU A 120 5.44 -14.98 -0.76
C GLU A 120 3.98 -15.01 -1.23
N CYS A 121 3.19 -13.97 -0.96
CA CYS A 121 1.84 -13.81 -1.47
C CYS A 121 1.87 -13.40 -2.95
N LYS A 122 1.98 -14.39 -3.85
CA LYS A 122 2.15 -14.14 -5.29
C LYS A 122 0.95 -13.47 -5.97
N ASN A 123 -0.22 -13.46 -5.32
CA ASN A 123 -1.43 -12.79 -5.81
C ASN A 123 -1.59 -11.35 -5.29
N LEU A 124 -0.68 -10.87 -4.44
CA LEU A 124 -0.78 -9.54 -3.83
C LEU A 124 -0.67 -8.45 -4.91
N LYS A 125 -1.71 -7.63 -5.00
CA LYS A 125 -1.87 -6.52 -5.96
C LYS A 125 -1.89 -5.16 -5.30
N SER A 126 -2.34 -5.07 -4.05
CA SER A 126 -2.42 -3.85 -3.28
C SER A 126 -1.83 -4.06 -1.89
N LEU A 127 -0.80 -3.27 -1.56
CA LEU A 127 -0.25 -3.16 -0.22
C LEU A 127 -0.38 -1.73 0.26
N ARG A 128 -1.05 -1.53 1.40
CA ARG A 128 -1.18 -0.23 2.06
C ARG A 128 -0.65 -0.32 3.48
N LEU A 129 0.38 0.46 3.78
CA LEU A 129 0.97 0.59 5.10
C LEU A 129 0.74 2.02 5.59
N ASP A 130 0.06 2.15 6.72
CA ASP A 130 -0.15 3.41 7.43
C ASP A 130 0.46 3.25 8.83
N ARG A 131 1.47 4.05 9.16
CA ARG A 131 2.17 4.01 10.45
C ARG A 131 2.74 2.64 10.79
N ALA A 132 3.63 2.16 9.94
CA ALA A 132 4.45 0.97 10.16
C ALA A 132 5.92 1.39 10.43
N PRO A 133 6.27 1.85 11.65
CA PRO A 133 7.52 2.55 11.93
C PRO A 133 8.78 1.67 11.89
N ALA A 134 8.65 0.34 11.93
CA ALA A 134 9.77 -0.60 11.88
C ALA A 134 9.99 -1.22 10.48
N VAL A 135 9.15 -0.87 9.51
CA VAL A 135 9.33 -1.27 8.11
C VAL A 135 10.33 -0.33 7.44
N THR A 136 11.33 -0.91 6.77
CA THR A 136 12.34 -0.16 6.01
C THR A 136 12.18 -0.40 4.51
N SER A 137 12.99 0.30 3.71
CA SER A 137 13.05 0.07 2.26
C SER A 137 13.50 -1.33 1.88
N THR A 138 14.20 -2.05 2.76
CA THR A 138 14.52 -3.47 2.53
C THR A 138 13.25 -4.31 2.45
N GLY A 139 12.30 -4.12 3.38
CA GLY A 139 11.02 -4.82 3.35
C GLY A 139 10.17 -4.45 2.14
N ILE A 140 10.14 -3.16 1.77
CA ILE A 140 9.44 -2.72 0.54
C ILE A 140 10.05 -3.36 -0.70
N PHE A 141 11.37 -3.42 -0.80
CA PHE A 141 12.07 -4.06 -1.90
C PHE A 141 11.77 -5.56 -1.98
N GLN A 142 11.72 -6.26 -0.85
CA GLN A 142 11.32 -7.69 -0.82
C GLN A 142 9.93 -7.90 -1.40
N VAL A 143 8.95 -7.08 -1.02
CA VAL A 143 7.59 -7.15 -1.58
C VAL A 143 7.61 -6.82 -3.07
N ALA A 144 8.32 -5.78 -3.50
CA ALA A 144 8.42 -5.41 -4.92
C ALA A 144 8.98 -6.56 -5.78
N VAL A 145 9.97 -7.29 -5.27
CA VAL A 145 10.57 -8.46 -5.96
C VAL A 145 9.65 -9.68 -5.92
N GLY A 146 9.03 -9.95 -4.77
CA GLY A 146 8.22 -11.16 -4.54
C GLY A 146 6.82 -11.11 -5.17
N CYS A 147 6.18 -9.94 -5.13
CA CYS A 147 4.81 -9.70 -5.56
C CYS A 147 4.78 -9.00 -6.93
N ARG A 148 5.02 -9.76 -8.00
CA ARG A 148 5.14 -9.22 -9.38
C ARG A 148 3.87 -8.58 -9.95
N TYR A 149 2.71 -8.83 -9.35
CA TYR A 149 1.44 -8.23 -9.74
C TYR A 149 1.06 -7.02 -8.87
N LEU A 150 1.97 -6.53 -8.03
CA LEU A 150 1.74 -5.34 -7.23
C LEU A 150 1.45 -4.15 -8.16
N SER A 151 0.27 -3.58 -7.97
CA SER A 151 -0.29 -2.49 -8.77
C SER A 151 -0.61 -1.26 -7.92
N VAL A 152 -0.77 -1.43 -6.61
CA VAL A 152 -1.06 -0.35 -5.65
C VAL A 152 -0.09 -0.46 -4.48
N LEU A 153 0.66 0.60 -4.22
CA LEU A 153 1.53 0.72 -3.05
C LEU A 153 1.27 2.04 -2.35
N HIS A 154 0.78 1.98 -1.12
CA HIS A 154 0.60 3.16 -0.27
C HIS A 154 1.51 3.04 0.95
N LEU A 155 2.32 4.07 1.16
CA LEU A 155 3.17 4.25 2.33
C LEU A 155 2.79 5.59 2.96
N VAL A 156 2.23 5.54 4.17
CA VAL A 156 1.81 6.73 4.92
C VAL A 156 2.44 6.67 6.29
N ASP A 157 3.22 7.70 6.66
CA ASP A 157 3.86 7.81 7.98
C ASP A 157 4.73 6.55 8.29
N CYS A 158 5.40 6.03 7.26
CA CYS A 158 6.36 4.92 7.34
C CYS A 158 7.77 5.47 7.50
N THR A 159 8.08 5.99 8.69
CA THR A 159 9.28 6.82 8.96
C THR A 159 10.63 6.13 8.75
N ALA A 160 10.69 4.80 8.79
CA ALA A 160 11.93 4.03 8.57
C ALA A 160 12.14 3.60 7.12
N VAL A 161 11.19 3.89 6.23
CA VAL A 161 11.38 3.74 4.78
C VAL A 161 12.23 4.91 4.31
N ASP A 162 13.53 4.68 4.18
CA ASP A 162 14.51 5.61 3.65
C ASP A 162 15.00 5.16 2.27
N ASN A 163 15.75 5.97 1.53
CA ASN A 163 16.33 5.57 0.23
C ASN A 163 15.31 5.22 -0.89
N GLY A 164 15.52 5.74 -2.09
CA GLY A 164 14.64 5.44 -3.23
C GLY A 164 15.01 4.22 -4.10
N GLU A 165 15.81 3.25 -3.66
CA GLU A 165 16.22 2.11 -4.56
C GLU A 165 15.02 1.26 -5.01
N TRP A 166 14.03 1.09 -4.14
CA TRP A 166 12.79 0.39 -4.47
C TRP A 166 11.96 1.15 -5.53
N LEU A 167 12.07 2.48 -5.61
CA LEU A 167 11.43 3.28 -6.67
C LEU A 167 12.03 2.97 -8.04
N GLU A 168 13.38 2.89 -8.12
CA GLU A 168 14.05 2.52 -9.37
C GLU A 168 13.64 1.10 -9.80
N TYR A 169 13.59 0.16 -8.86
CA TYR A 169 13.17 -1.21 -9.14
C TYR A 169 11.71 -1.28 -9.63
N LEU A 170 10.78 -0.62 -8.94
CA LEU A 170 9.37 -0.62 -9.32
C LEU A 170 9.15 0.04 -10.68
N GLY A 171 9.86 1.12 -10.98
CA GLY A 171 9.83 1.72 -12.31
C GLY A 171 10.36 0.77 -13.38
N ARG A 172 11.49 0.11 -13.14
CA ARG A 172 12.16 -0.70 -14.16
C ARG A 172 11.52 -2.07 -14.40
N TYR A 173 10.98 -2.69 -13.36
CA TYR A 173 10.53 -4.08 -13.40
C TYR A 173 9.07 -4.28 -12.96
N GLY A 174 8.47 -3.27 -12.35
CA GLY A 174 7.08 -3.31 -11.89
C GLY A 174 6.09 -2.79 -12.94
N ALA A 175 4.80 -2.91 -12.61
CA ALA A 175 3.70 -2.35 -13.37
C ALA A 175 2.72 -1.61 -12.42
N LEU A 176 3.29 -0.78 -11.54
CA LEU A 176 2.53 -0.09 -10.51
C LEU A 176 1.60 0.95 -11.15
N GLY A 177 0.31 0.87 -10.83
CA GLY A 177 -0.73 1.80 -11.28
C GLY A 177 -0.98 2.93 -10.28
N GLU A 178 -0.79 2.69 -8.98
CA GLU A 178 -1.00 3.68 -7.93
C GLU A 178 0.16 3.68 -6.94
N LEU A 179 0.80 4.84 -6.77
CA LEU A 179 1.81 5.09 -5.76
C LEU A 179 1.39 6.25 -4.87
N VAL A 180 1.33 5.99 -3.57
CA VAL A 180 1.11 7.04 -2.55
C VAL A 180 2.22 6.97 -1.53
N VAL A 181 2.95 8.07 -1.36
CA VAL A 181 3.99 8.21 -0.34
C VAL A 181 3.74 9.51 0.41
N LYS A 182 3.36 9.42 1.69
CA LYS A 182 3.02 10.59 2.51
C LYS A 182 3.69 10.51 3.86
N GLU A 183 4.25 11.62 4.32
CA GLU A 183 4.84 11.71 5.66
C GLU A 183 5.92 10.62 5.92
N CYS A 184 6.57 10.12 4.86
CA CYS A 184 7.69 9.19 4.97
C CYS A 184 8.99 10.00 4.99
N ASP A 185 9.42 10.43 6.18
CA ASP A 185 10.54 11.36 6.35
C ASP A 185 11.89 10.86 5.79
N GLY A 186 12.04 9.55 5.57
CA GLY A 186 13.22 8.96 4.93
C GLY A 186 13.25 9.07 3.39
N ILE A 187 12.12 9.44 2.75
CA ILE A 187 12.03 9.65 1.31
C ILE A 187 11.96 11.15 1.02
N SER A 188 13.01 11.65 0.40
CA SER A 188 13.13 13.06 0.03
C SER A 188 12.61 13.31 -1.38
N GLN A 189 12.46 14.59 -1.75
CA GLN A 189 12.17 14.96 -3.13
C GLN A 189 13.28 14.55 -4.11
N TYR A 190 14.51 14.34 -3.64
CA TYR A 190 15.61 13.85 -4.47
C TYR A 190 15.52 12.35 -4.73
N ASP A 191 14.76 11.59 -3.95
CA ASP A 191 14.49 10.18 -4.28
C ASP A 191 13.54 10.07 -5.47
N LEU A 192 12.76 11.13 -5.76
CA LEU A 192 11.97 11.22 -6.98
C LEU A 192 12.83 11.26 -8.25
N LEU A 193 14.12 11.60 -8.15
CA LEU A 193 15.09 11.51 -9.26
C LEU A 193 15.25 10.10 -9.79
N LYS A 194 14.94 9.09 -8.97
CA LYS A 194 15.01 7.68 -9.33
C LYS A 194 13.78 7.22 -10.11
N PHE A 195 12.78 8.10 -10.32
CA PHE A 195 11.74 7.84 -11.30
C PHE A 195 12.34 7.93 -12.70
N GLY A 196 12.52 6.77 -13.32
CA GLY A 196 12.96 6.67 -14.71
C GLY A 196 11.79 6.48 -15.69
N PRO A 197 12.09 6.24 -16.98
CA PRO A 197 11.07 6.06 -18.02
C PRO A 197 10.24 4.77 -17.88
N GLY A 198 10.53 3.93 -16.89
CA GLY A 198 9.86 2.65 -16.70
C GLY A 198 8.45 2.74 -16.09
N TRP A 199 8.08 3.90 -15.52
CA TRP A 199 6.79 4.13 -14.83
C TRP A 199 5.56 4.21 -15.75
N THR A 200 5.59 3.58 -16.93
CA THR A 200 4.57 3.66 -18.00
C THR A 200 3.14 3.29 -17.60
N SER A 201 2.95 2.49 -16.54
CA SER A 201 1.62 2.04 -16.09
C SER A 201 0.98 2.92 -15.01
N LEU A 202 1.71 3.92 -14.50
CA LEU A 202 1.28 4.72 -13.37
C LEU A 202 0.11 5.64 -13.75
N GLN A 203 -0.99 5.52 -13.01
CA GLN A 203 -2.21 6.31 -13.20
C GLN A 203 -2.45 7.30 -12.05
N LYS A 204 -1.96 6.97 -10.85
CA LYS A 204 -2.09 7.82 -9.67
C LYS A 204 -0.75 7.93 -8.95
N PHE A 205 -0.31 9.16 -8.71
CA PHE A 205 0.87 9.46 -7.93
C PHE A 205 0.58 10.55 -6.91
N GLU A 206 0.70 10.22 -5.63
CA GLU A 206 0.66 11.20 -4.55
C GLU A 206 1.97 11.18 -3.76
N PHE A 207 2.60 12.34 -3.62
CA PHE A 207 3.81 12.52 -2.82
C PHE A 207 3.68 13.74 -1.92
N GLU A 208 3.85 13.53 -0.61
CA GLU A 208 3.70 14.56 0.41
C GLU A 208 4.78 14.39 1.49
N ILE A 209 5.63 15.41 1.66
CA ILE A 209 6.67 15.43 2.71
C ILE A 209 6.14 16.21 3.92
N ASN A 210 6.56 15.84 5.13
CA ASN A 210 6.34 16.67 6.30
C ASN A 210 7.18 17.95 6.19
N GLY A 211 6.53 19.13 6.19
CA GLY A 211 7.14 20.44 5.87
C GLY A 211 8.32 20.89 6.76
N ASN A 212 8.72 20.11 7.75
CA ASN A 212 9.88 20.35 8.60
C ASN A 212 11.20 19.75 8.05
N TYR A 213 11.15 18.89 7.03
CA TYR A 213 12.32 18.18 6.47
C TYR A 213 12.85 18.85 5.19
N TRP A 214 13.12 20.15 5.25
CA TRP A 214 13.97 20.78 4.24
C TRP A 214 15.43 20.44 4.56
N MET A 215 16.09 19.63 3.71
CA MET A 215 17.55 19.42 3.79
C MET A 215 18.25 20.57 3.04
N PRO A 216 18.84 21.56 3.75
CA PRO A 216 19.58 22.64 3.10
C PRO A 216 20.85 22.08 2.47
N GLY A 217 21.04 22.26 1.17
CA GLY A 217 22.32 22.00 0.50
C GLY A 217 22.55 20.58 -0.02
N ALA A 218 21.53 19.71 -0.05
CA ALA A 218 21.59 18.51 -0.88
C ALA A 218 21.62 18.95 -2.35
N SER A 219 22.79 18.89 -2.99
CA SER A 219 22.93 19.26 -4.40
C SER A 219 22.13 18.30 -5.27
N ASP A 220 21.31 18.86 -6.14
CA ASP A 220 20.70 18.14 -7.23
C ASP A 220 21.79 17.50 -8.13
N PRO A 221 21.90 16.16 -8.16
CA PRO A 221 22.94 15.47 -8.91
C PRO A 221 22.75 15.56 -10.43
N SER A 222 21.63 16.07 -10.94
CA SER A 222 21.42 16.29 -12.37
C SER A 222 22.28 17.42 -12.96
N TYR A 223 22.81 18.31 -12.13
CA TYR A 223 23.85 19.26 -12.52
C TYR A 223 25.20 18.59 -12.80
N VAL A 224 25.37 17.33 -12.40
CA VAL A 224 26.57 16.54 -12.71
C VAL A 224 26.44 16.05 -14.15
N SER A 225 27.24 16.63 -15.05
CA SER A 225 27.36 16.18 -16.43
C SER A 225 27.62 14.67 -16.50
N GLY A 226 26.75 13.93 -17.21
CA GLY A 226 26.83 12.47 -17.33
C GLY A 226 26.04 11.70 -16.27
N TYR A 227 25.21 12.36 -15.45
CA TYR A 227 24.31 11.68 -14.54
C TYR A 227 23.31 10.79 -15.32
N PRO A 228 23.17 9.49 -14.99
CA PRO A 228 22.48 8.53 -15.83
C PRO A 228 20.95 8.61 -15.76
N TYR A 229 20.39 9.31 -14.78
CA TYR A 229 18.95 9.40 -14.55
C TYR A 229 18.40 10.70 -15.16
N SER A 230 17.49 10.57 -16.13
CA SER A 230 16.66 11.68 -16.60
C SER A 230 15.36 11.71 -15.81
N TYR A 231 14.99 12.90 -15.33
CA TYR A 231 13.74 13.24 -14.64
C TYR A 231 12.43 12.89 -15.33
N ASP A 232 12.51 12.36 -16.54
CA ASP A 232 11.38 12.16 -17.41
C ASP A 232 10.58 10.96 -16.87
N ILE A 233 9.50 11.29 -16.16
CA ILE A 233 8.46 10.33 -15.85
C ILE A 233 7.68 10.13 -17.14
N CYS A 234 7.89 8.98 -17.78
CA CYS A 234 7.06 8.55 -18.91
C CYS A 234 5.83 7.82 -18.37
N CYS A 235 4.71 8.53 -18.26
CA CYS A 235 3.44 7.97 -17.80
C CYS A 235 2.31 8.43 -18.73
N ASP A 236 2.22 7.84 -19.92
CA ASP A 236 1.18 8.13 -20.92
C ASP A 236 -0.27 8.05 -20.37
N GLY A 237 -0.46 7.38 -19.22
CA GLY A 237 -1.76 7.18 -18.55
C GLY A 237 -1.97 7.88 -17.21
N LEU A 238 -1.11 8.83 -16.80
CA LEU A 238 -1.24 9.51 -15.51
C LEU A 238 -2.52 10.36 -15.43
N LYS A 239 -3.39 10.06 -14.46
CA LYS A 239 -4.69 10.73 -14.27
C LYS A 239 -4.71 11.62 -13.04
N ASP A 240 -4.07 11.18 -11.97
CA ASP A 240 -4.09 11.84 -10.67
C ASP A 240 -2.66 12.09 -10.19
N LEU A 241 -2.28 13.37 -10.10
CA LEU A 241 -0.98 13.80 -9.60
C LEU A 241 -1.18 14.80 -8.47
N ARG A 242 -0.71 14.44 -7.27
CA ARG A 242 -0.68 15.32 -6.11
C ARG A 242 0.72 15.39 -5.53
N LEU A 243 1.27 16.59 -5.52
CA LEU A 243 2.56 16.90 -4.92
C LEU A 243 2.34 17.98 -3.86
N ALA A 244 2.73 17.72 -2.62
CA ALA A 244 2.50 18.64 -1.51
C ALA A 244 3.76 18.79 -0.65
N HIS A 245 3.99 20.01 -0.17
CA HIS A 245 5.12 20.36 0.71
C HIS A 245 6.50 20.00 0.14
N ILE A 246 6.64 20.03 -1.18
CA ILE A 246 7.91 19.84 -1.88
C ILE A 246 8.58 21.20 -2.07
N ILE A 247 9.86 21.28 -1.74
CA ILE A 247 10.71 22.44 -2.06
C ILE A 247 11.73 22.00 -3.11
N THR A 248 11.60 22.52 -4.32
CA THR A 248 12.55 22.29 -5.42
C THR A 248 13.37 23.54 -5.70
N GLU A 249 14.66 23.36 -6.01
CA GLU A 249 15.44 24.42 -6.68
C GLU A 249 15.05 24.51 -8.17
N PRO A 250 15.31 25.63 -8.86
CA PRO A 250 15.11 25.71 -10.31
C PRO A 250 15.79 24.52 -11.02
N GLU A 251 15.11 23.93 -12.01
CA GLU A 251 15.58 22.76 -12.79
C GLU A 251 15.67 21.42 -12.03
N THR A 252 15.46 21.43 -10.71
CA THR A 252 15.34 20.25 -9.85
C THR A 252 13.88 19.81 -9.76
N GLY A 253 13.61 18.53 -10.02
CA GLY A 253 12.28 17.93 -9.81
C GLY A 253 11.78 17.16 -11.02
N LEU A 254 10.66 16.46 -10.83
CA LEU A 254 10.07 15.60 -11.85
C LEU A 254 9.82 16.36 -13.16
N ARG A 255 10.03 15.71 -14.30
CA ARG A 255 9.69 16.27 -15.62
C ARG A 255 8.64 15.37 -16.25
N PHE A 256 7.58 16.00 -16.74
CA PHE A 256 6.51 15.31 -17.46
C PHE A 256 6.55 15.71 -18.94
N PRO A 257 6.34 14.75 -19.86
CA PRO A 257 6.15 15.07 -21.27
C PRO A 257 4.95 16.03 -21.46
N PRO A 258 4.95 16.85 -22.53
CA PRO A 258 3.87 17.79 -22.78
C PRO A 258 2.52 17.06 -23.01
N GLY A 259 1.50 17.39 -22.20
CA GLY A 259 0.11 16.95 -22.41
C GLY A 259 -0.41 15.81 -21.52
N GLU A 260 0.39 15.32 -20.57
CA GLU A 260 0.08 14.08 -19.83
C GLU A 260 -0.69 14.27 -18.51
N VAL A 261 -0.78 15.48 -17.93
CA VAL A 261 -1.41 15.67 -16.60
C VAL A 261 -2.79 16.31 -16.74
N GLN A 262 -3.85 15.56 -16.41
CA GLN A 262 -5.25 16.01 -16.50
C GLN A 262 -5.74 16.79 -15.25
N SER A 263 -5.11 16.61 -14.09
CA SER A 263 -5.38 17.40 -12.89
C SER A 263 -4.12 17.58 -12.04
N ILE A 264 -3.73 18.84 -11.81
CA ILE A 264 -2.73 19.22 -10.81
C ILE A 264 -3.51 19.72 -9.60
N GLY A 265 -3.39 19.05 -8.45
CA GLY A 265 -4.05 19.49 -7.22
C GLY A 265 -3.54 20.87 -6.76
N ASP A 266 -4.46 21.80 -6.49
CA ASP A 266 -4.18 23.16 -6.04
C ASP A 266 -3.43 23.20 -4.70
N THR A 267 -2.10 23.20 -4.69
CA THR A 267 -1.28 23.71 -3.56
C THR A 267 0.18 23.94 -3.95
N LEU A 268 0.45 24.92 -4.83
CA LEU A 268 1.81 25.41 -5.04
C LEU A 268 1.90 26.94 -4.86
N PRO A 269 1.97 27.46 -3.62
CA PRO A 269 2.44 28.82 -3.41
C PRO A 269 3.97 28.84 -3.54
N GLY A 270 4.46 28.97 -4.77
CA GLY A 270 5.84 29.38 -5.07
C GLY A 270 6.81 28.25 -5.46
N LEU A 271 7.41 28.41 -6.65
CA LEU A 271 8.69 27.84 -7.08
C LEU A 271 8.77 26.34 -7.43
N CYS A 272 7.82 25.81 -8.20
CA CYS A 272 8.12 24.66 -9.07
C CYS A 272 8.17 25.14 -10.53
N TYR A 273 9.38 25.35 -11.05
CA TYR A 273 9.60 25.58 -12.49
C TYR A 273 9.53 24.23 -13.20
N TRP A 274 8.32 23.84 -13.61
CA TRP A 274 8.12 22.72 -14.53
C TRP A 274 8.50 23.21 -15.94
N SER A 275 9.68 22.78 -16.42
CA SER A 275 10.17 23.18 -17.74
C SER A 275 9.33 22.54 -18.85
N LYS A 276 8.47 23.34 -19.50
CA LYS A 276 7.92 23.03 -20.82
C LYS A 276 9.07 23.02 -21.83
N ARG A 277 9.22 21.96 -22.63
CA ARG A 277 10.02 22.04 -23.86
C ARG A 277 9.39 23.05 -24.81
N GLU A 278 10.17 24.03 -25.26
CA GLU A 278 9.99 24.69 -26.57
C GLU A 278 10.37 23.72 -27.70
#